data_AF-F9P4X5-F1
#
_entry.id   AF-F9P4X5-F1
#
_cell.length_a   1.000
_cell.length_b   1.000
_cell.length_c   1.000
_cell.angle_alpha   90.00
_cell.angle_beta   90.00
_cell.angle_gamma   90.00
#
_symmetry.space_group_name_H-M   'P 1'
#
loop_
_entity.id
_entity.type
_entity.pdbx_description
1 polymer ?
#
loop_
_entity_poly.entity_id
_entity_poly.type
_entity_poly.pdbx_seq_one_letter_code
_entity_poly.pdbx_strand_id
1 'polypeptide(L)' 'MVSPMPFYGIFFNSVPLSLANYLGTWLTNFIVAFLLNFLIVGPISHFILGRLQKVMFLILLTMNF' A
#
# COMPACT_ATOMS: atom_id res chain seq x y z
N MET A 1 -3.94 0.60 -9.94
CA MET A 1 -4.76 1.67 -10.53
C MET A 1 -4.09 3.05 -10.34
N VAL A 2 -2.90 3.27 -10.93
CA VAL A 2 -2.16 4.56 -10.90
C VAL A 2 -1.77 5.01 -12.33
N SER A 3 -1.78 4.11 -13.31
CA SER A 3 -1.42 4.42 -14.70
C SER A 3 -2.51 5.16 -15.51
N PRO A 4 -3.81 4.77 -15.49
CA PRO A 4 -4.79 5.47 -16.33
C PRO A 4 -5.34 6.77 -15.71
N MET A 5 -5.18 6.97 -14.40
CA MET A 5 -5.81 8.08 -13.67
C MET A 5 -5.21 9.46 -14.00
N PRO A 6 -3.88 9.64 -14.04
CA PRO A 6 -3.26 10.90 -14.43
C PRO A 6 -3.48 11.21 -15.92
N PHE A 7 -3.60 10.18 -16.76
CA PHE A 7 -3.88 10.33 -18.19
C PHE A 7 -5.27 10.95 -18.43
N TYR A 8 -6.30 10.45 -17.75
CA TYR A 8 -7.65 11.01 -17.81
C TYR A 8 -7.70 12.47 -17.33
N GLY A 9 -7.02 12.78 -16.22
CA GLY A 9 -6.97 14.13 -15.67
C GLY A 9 -6.33 15.15 -16.62
N ILE A 10 -5.20 14.81 -17.25
CA ILE A 10 -4.51 15.74 -18.16
C ILE A 10 -5.28 15.90 -19.49
N PHE A 11 -5.86 14.81 -20.00
CA PHE A 11 -6.59 14.83 -21.29
C PHE A 11 -7.86 15.68 -21.24
N PHE A 12 -8.64 15.63 -20.14
CA PHE A 12 -9.88 16.39 -20.00
C PHE A 12 -9.70 17.83 -19.51
N ASN A 13 -8.60 18.15 -18.83
CA ASN A 13 -8.36 19.49 -18.28
C ASN A 13 -7.59 20.44 -19.24
N SER A 14 -7.31 19.99 -20.47
CA SER A 14 -6.56 20.75 -21.48
C SER A 14 -5.20 21.29 -21.00
N VAL A 15 -4.61 20.65 -19.99
CA VAL A 15 -3.26 20.96 -19.49
C VAL A 15 -2.26 20.38 -20.49
N PRO A 16 -1.18 21.10 -20.85
CA PRO A 16 -0.17 20.55 -21.74
C PRO A 16 0.32 19.20 -21.20
N LEU A 17 0.29 18.18 -22.06
CA LEU A 17 0.81 16.83 -21.81
C LEU A 17 2.33 16.90 -21.65
N SER A 18 2.78 17.47 -20.54
CA SER A 18 4.17 17.50 -20.14
C SER A 18 4.46 16.22 -19.39
N LEU A 19 5.44 15.46 -19.88
CA LEU A 19 5.94 14.25 -19.23
C LEU A 19 6.34 14.53 -17.78
N ALA A 20 6.81 15.74 -17.48
CA ALA A 20 7.13 16.18 -16.12
C ALA A 20 5.90 16.23 -15.20
N ASN A 21 4.74 16.69 -15.69
CA ASN A 21 3.51 16.77 -14.90
C ASN A 21 2.90 15.39 -14.68
N TYR A 22 2.96 14.52 -15.70
CA TYR A 22 2.52 13.14 -15.59
C TYR A 22 3.38 12.36 -14.58
N LEU A 23 4.71 12.43 -14.71
CA LEU A 23 5.64 11.77 -13.79
C LEU A 23 5.56 12.35 -12.38
N GLY A 24 5.40 13.66 -12.23
CA GLY A 24 5.20 14.30 -10.93
C GLY A 24 3.97 13.75 -10.22
N THR A 25 2.81 13.78 -10.90
CA THR A 25 1.55 13.28 -10.32
C THR A 25 1.60 11.77 -10.03
N TRP A 26 2.23 11.00 -10.92
CA TRP A 26 2.43 9.56 -10.73
C TRP A 26 3.33 9.26 -9.53
N LEU A 27 4.45 9.96 -9.40
CA LEU A 27 5.42 9.77 -8.31
C LEU A 27 4.82 10.20 -6.97
N THR A 28 4.11 11.33 -6.92
CA THR A 28 3.43 11.78 -5.69
C THR A 28 2.37 10.78 -5.25
N ASN A 29 1.53 10.28 -6.17
CA ASN A 29 0.56 9.22 -5.85
C ASN A 29 1.24 7.93 -5.38
N PHE A 30 2.36 7.56 -5.98
CA PHE A 30 3.14 6.39 -5.58
C PHE A 30 3.72 6.55 -4.16
N ILE A 31 4.35 7.69 -3.87
CA ILE A 31 4.96 7.96 -2.56
C ILE A 31 3.89 8.01 -1.47
N VAL A 32 2.78 8.71 -1.70
CA VAL A 32 1.69 8.83 -0.73
C VAL A 32 1.05 7.47 -0.48
N ALA A 33 0.76 6.70 -1.53
CA ALA A 33 0.22 5.35 -1.39
C ALA A 33 1.20 4.42 -0.66
N PHE A 34 2.50 4.50 -0.98
CA PHE A 34 3.54 3.72 -0.31
C PHE A 34 3.64 4.08 1.17
N LEU A 35 3.65 5.37 1.52
CA LEU A 35 3.72 5.85 2.89
C LEU A 35 2.49 5.41 3.70
N LEU A 36 1.30 5.52 3.11
CA LEU A 36 0.06 5.07 3.73
C LEU A 36 0.08 3.56 3.96
N ASN A 37 0.51 2.78 2.95
CA ASN A 37 0.67 1.34 3.09
C ASN A 37 1.69 1.01 4.18
N PHE A 38 2.85 1.67 4.24
CA PHE A 38 3.85 1.41 5.27
C PHE A 38 3.37 1.75 6.68
N LEU A 39 2.73 2.92 6.85
CA LEU A 39 2.19 3.37 8.13
C LEU A 39 1.09 2.45 8.67
N ILE A 40 0.29 1.84 7.77
CA ILE A 40 -0.82 0.96 8.13
C ILE A 40 -0.37 -0.51 8.24
N VAL A 41 0.43 -1.00 7.28
CA VAL A 41 0.94 -2.38 7.25
C VAL A 41 1.87 -2.65 8.42
N GLY A 42 2.67 -1.68 8.89
CA GLY A 42 3.52 -1.84 10.07
C GLY A 42 2.76 -2.38 11.30
N PRO A 43 1.78 -1.65 11.83
CA PRO A 43 0.99 -2.10 12.98
C PRO A 43 0.10 -3.31 12.65
N ILE A 44 -0.47 -3.40 11.44
CA ILE A 44 -1.31 -4.54 11.05
C ILE A 44 -0.50 -5.84 10.99
N SER A 45 0.70 -5.80 10.41
CA SER A 45 1.59 -6.98 10.33
C SER A 45 2.00 -7.45 11.72
N HIS A 46 2.33 -6.52 12.61
CA HIS A 46 2.67 -6.85 14.00
C HIS A 46 1.48 -7.46 14.75
N PHE A 47 0.27 -6.94 14.53
CA PHE A 47 -0.95 -7.48 15.12
C PHE A 47 -1.26 -8.90 14.63
N ILE A 48 -1.15 -9.14 13.32
CA ILE A 48 -1.41 -10.46 12.72
C ILE A 48 -0.35 -11.48 13.15
N LEU A 49 0.94 -11.09 13.15
CA LEU A 49 2.04 -11.96 13.59
C LEU A 49 1.89 -12.36 15.06
N GLY A 50 1.52 -11.43 15.95
CA GLY A 50 1.25 -11.75 17.34
C GLY A 50 0.08 -12.72 17.53
N ARG A 51 -0.95 -12.64 16.67
CA ARG A 51 -2.09 -13.58 16.68
C ARG A 51 -1.67 -14.97 16.17
N LEU A 52 -0.91 -15.03 15.08
CA LEU A 52 -0.41 -16.28 14.52
C LEU A 52 0.56 -16.99 15.48
N GLN A 53 1.46 -16.26 16.13
CA GLN A 53 2.37 -16.81 17.14
C GLN A 53 1.61 -17.41 18.32
N LYS A 54 0.55 -16.74 18.81
CA LYS A 54 -0.30 -17.29 19.88
C LYS A 54 -1.05 -18.56 19.45
N VAL A 55 -1.60 -18.58 18.24
CA VAL A 55 -2.27 -19.77 17.69
C VAL A 55 -1.29 -20.93 17.58
N MET A 56 -0.09 -20.69 17.05
CA MET A 56 0.95 -21.70 16.90
C MET A 56 1.43 -22.24 18.26
N PHE A 57 1.59 -21.36 19.25
CA PHE A 57 1.94 -21.76 20.61
C PHE A 57 0.84 -22.61 21.27
N LEU A 58 -0.43 -22.24 21.10
CA LEU A 58 -1.57 -23.00 21.61
C LEU A 58 -1.64 -24.41 21.00
N ILE A 59 -1.44 -24.52 19.67
CA ILE A 59 -1.43 -25.82 18.97
C ILE A 59 -0.30 -26.71 19.51
N LEU A 60 0.91 -26.18 19.67
CA LEU A 60 2.05 -26.93 20.19
C LEU A 60 1.81 -27.47 21.60
N LEU A 61 1.07 -26.71 22.42
CA LEU A 61 0.72 -27.09 23.80
C LEU A 61 -0.41 -28.13 23.84
N THR A 62 -1.33 -28.11 22.88
CA THR A 62 -2.37 -29.15 22.71
C THR A 62 -1.81 -30.47 22.18
N MET A 63 -0.74 -30.45 21.39
CA MET A 63 -0.13 -31.66 20.79
C MET A 63 0.92 -32.35 21.69
N ASN A 64 1.28 -31.75 22.84
CA ASN A 64 2.22 -32.32 23.82
C ASN A 64 1.53 -33.12 24.95
N PHE A 65 0.25 -33.44 24.82
CA PHE A 65 -0.51 -34.37 25.67
C PHE A 65 -1.01 -35.55 24.83
#